data_AF-A0A1Q3LPM5-F1
#
_entry.id   AF-A0A1Q3LPM5-F1
#
_cell.length_a   1.000
_cell.length_b   1.000
_cell.length_c   1.000
_cell.angle_alpha   90.00
_cell.angle_beta   90.00
_cell.angle_gamma   90.00
#
_symmetry.space_group_name_H-M   'P 1'
#
loop_
_entity.id
_entity.type
_entity.pdbx_description
1 polymer ?
#
loop_
_entity_poly.entity_id
_entity_poly.type
_entity_poly.pdbx_seq_one_letter_code
_entity_poly.pdbx_strand_id
1 'polypeptide(L)'
;MASTEFSPLTIADYAARAAETDQRSDGGSLSFPLLGLFGETGSLLSEVKKKQRDRASYLGYAGAVVEELGDVLWYLSTVAARGGIALTDIFAEATPGPHAEARSKGEALSFAAVQPAIMTRATEPTDAFERTLLKLAGDVGLLVIDQEAGRLVDSSSTLLGRMSAIARILIQAANEAGVTLEAAAVKNLAKTADRWPRERTYPAPLDAGAEPEEQLPRDLTIEIFERQVRGQTYVFQRCNGINIGDRLTDNAMTDDDYRFHDVFHYAHVAVLTWSPVIRALLRLKRKSDPKIDDAEDGARATLIEEGITTWIFGQAIELDLFANMKRGDLPFDLLKHVHQFVAGYEAERCPLWLWEEAILQGYTAFRFLREHRRGRVRIDMNNRQLSIEPLP
;
A
#
# COMPACT_ATOMS: atom_id res chain seq x y z
N MET A 1 18.76 -3.77 26.30
CA MET A 1 18.86 -5.04 25.54
C MET A 1 17.48 -5.67 25.55
N ALA A 2 16.67 -5.42 24.51
CA ALA A 2 15.42 -6.17 24.33
C ALA A 2 15.79 -7.59 23.90
N SER A 3 15.20 -8.61 24.53
CA SER A 3 15.45 -10.01 24.20
C SER A 3 15.14 -10.27 22.74
N THR A 4 16.16 -10.54 21.93
CA THR A 4 16.05 -11.05 20.56
C THR A 4 15.71 -12.55 20.57
N GLU A 5 14.78 -12.97 21.42
CA GLU A 5 14.19 -14.31 21.32
C GLU A 5 13.01 -14.20 20.35
N PHE A 6 13.08 -14.97 19.27
CA PHE A 6 11.95 -15.10 18.35
C PHE A 6 10.78 -15.74 19.11
N SER A 7 9.70 -14.98 19.28
CA SER A 7 8.44 -15.50 19.80
C SER A 7 7.47 -15.67 18.64
N PRO A 8 6.83 -16.84 18.47
CA PRO A 8 5.79 -17.03 17.48
C PRO A 8 4.68 -16.00 17.62
N LEU A 9 4.11 -15.54 16.50
CA LEU A 9 3.02 -14.59 16.50
C LEU A 9 1.75 -15.26 17.03
N THR A 10 1.25 -14.77 18.16
CA THR A 10 0.00 -15.28 18.72
C THR A 10 -1.19 -14.80 17.90
N ILE A 11 -2.25 -15.60 17.86
CA ILE A 11 -3.49 -15.26 17.13
C ILE A 11 -4.15 -14.02 17.75
N ALA A 12 -4.06 -13.89 19.08
CA ALA A 12 -4.56 -12.74 19.82
C ALA A 12 -3.78 -11.46 19.47
N ASP A 13 -2.44 -11.52 19.42
CA ASP A 13 -1.60 -10.36 19.08
C ASP A 13 -1.84 -9.89 17.65
N TYR A 14 -2.01 -10.83 16.71
CA TYR A 14 -2.39 -10.49 15.34
C TYR A 14 -3.76 -9.79 15.30
N ALA A 15 -4.77 -10.36 15.93
CA ALA A 15 -6.12 -9.80 15.94
C ALA A 15 -6.14 -8.38 16.53
N ALA A 16 -5.41 -8.15 17.63
CA ALA A 16 -5.30 -6.85 18.26
C ALA A 16 -4.67 -5.81 17.32
N ARG A 17 -3.57 -6.16 16.65
CA ARG A 17 -2.87 -5.25 15.72
C ARG A 17 -3.64 -5.04 14.42
N ALA A 18 -4.29 -6.07 13.90
CA ALA A 18 -5.12 -5.97 12.70
C ALA A 18 -6.33 -5.04 12.93
N ALA A 19 -6.95 -5.10 14.12
CA ALA A 19 -8.07 -4.24 14.49
C ALA A 19 -7.72 -2.73 14.49
N GLU A 20 -6.47 -2.36 14.77
CA GLU A 20 -6.01 -0.96 14.69
C GLU A 20 -6.05 -0.39 13.26
N THR A 21 -6.12 -1.27 12.25
CA THR A 21 -6.08 -0.89 10.83
C THR A 21 -7.45 -0.91 10.15
N ASP A 22 -8.53 -1.31 10.85
CA ASP A 22 -9.90 -1.21 10.35
C ASP A 22 -10.38 0.25 10.39
N GLN A 23 -10.24 0.97 9.28
CA GLN A 23 -10.54 2.40 9.20
C GLN A 23 -12.03 2.74 8.98
N ARG A 24 -12.90 1.76 8.73
CA ARG A 24 -14.30 2.05 8.36
C ARG A 24 -15.25 1.93 9.55
N SER A 25 -15.88 3.05 9.90
CA SER A 25 -16.94 3.12 10.91
C SER A 25 -18.33 2.93 10.27
N ASP A 26 -18.67 1.71 9.86
CA ASP A 26 -20.01 1.36 9.36
C ASP A 26 -20.97 0.90 10.48
N GLY A 27 -20.77 1.40 11.70
CA GLY A 27 -21.61 1.06 12.85
C GLY A 27 -21.51 -0.40 13.30
N GLY A 28 -20.46 -1.13 12.90
CA GLY A 28 -20.26 -2.54 13.26
C GLY A 28 -20.96 -3.53 12.34
N SER A 29 -21.36 -3.09 11.13
CA SER A 29 -21.95 -3.98 10.14
C SER A 29 -20.95 -5.07 9.69
N LEU A 30 -21.45 -6.29 9.54
CA LEU A 30 -20.68 -7.40 8.96
C LEU A 30 -20.66 -7.38 7.44
N SER A 31 -21.58 -6.65 6.80
CA SER A 31 -21.77 -6.71 5.34
C SER A 31 -20.51 -6.31 4.58
N PHE A 32 -19.86 -5.21 4.96
CA PHE A 32 -18.67 -4.73 4.24
C PHE A 32 -17.45 -5.66 4.42
N PRO A 33 -17.07 -6.08 5.63
CA PRO A 33 -16.00 -7.06 5.81
C PRO A 33 -16.27 -8.40 5.14
N LEU A 34 -17.53 -8.84 5.05
CA LEU A 34 -17.89 -10.07 4.33
C LEU A 34 -17.74 -9.93 2.82
N LEU A 35 -18.05 -8.77 2.23
CA LEU A 35 -17.73 -8.49 0.83
C LEU A 35 -16.23 -8.57 0.58
N GLY A 36 -15.43 -8.00 1.49
CA GLY A 36 -13.98 -8.10 1.45
C GLY A 36 -13.48 -9.54 1.56
N LEU A 37 -13.94 -10.29 2.58
CA LEU A 37 -13.58 -11.70 2.77
C LEU A 37 -13.87 -12.54 1.51
N PHE A 38 -15.04 -12.34 0.89
CA PHE A 38 -15.42 -13.00 -0.35
C PHE A 38 -14.52 -12.59 -1.51
N GLY A 39 -14.24 -11.29 -1.65
CA GLY A 39 -13.34 -10.73 -2.66
C GLY A 39 -11.95 -11.33 -2.60
N GLU A 40 -11.30 -11.31 -1.43
CA GLU A 40 -9.93 -11.83 -1.27
C GLU A 40 -9.86 -13.35 -1.41
N THR A 41 -10.93 -14.06 -1.03
CA THR A 41 -11.03 -15.50 -1.33
C THR A 41 -11.07 -15.74 -2.85
N GLY A 42 -11.73 -14.86 -3.61
CA GLY A 42 -11.72 -14.86 -5.07
C GLY A 42 -10.36 -14.48 -5.69
N SER A 43 -9.63 -13.55 -5.07
CA SER A 43 -8.26 -13.19 -5.46
C SER A 43 -7.31 -14.38 -5.27
N LEU A 44 -7.41 -15.10 -4.15
CA LEU A 44 -6.65 -16.33 -3.90
C LEU A 44 -6.94 -17.43 -4.94
N LEU A 45 -8.20 -17.63 -5.32
CA LEU A 45 -8.59 -18.52 -6.43
C LEU A 45 -7.99 -18.07 -7.76
N SER A 46 -7.94 -16.76 -8.00
CA SER A 46 -7.38 -16.19 -9.22
C SER A 46 -5.89 -16.45 -9.35
N GLU A 47 -5.13 -16.45 -8.25
CA GLU A 47 -3.70 -16.81 -8.25
C GLU A 47 -3.45 -18.26 -8.65
N VAL A 48 -4.28 -19.20 -8.17
CA VAL A 48 -4.20 -20.61 -8.59
C VAL A 48 -4.49 -20.77 -10.08
N LYS A 49 -5.56 -20.12 -10.57
CA LYS A 49 -5.90 -20.12 -12.00
C LYS A 49 -4.77 -19.55 -12.86
N LYS A 50 -4.17 -18.42 -12.45
CA LYS A 50 -3.04 -17.79 -13.15
C LYS A 50 -1.85 -18.75 -13.25
N LYS A 51 -1.50 -19.45 -12.16
CA LYS A 51 -0.39 -20.42 -12.18
C LYS A 51 -0.66 -21.65 -13.04
N GLN A 52 -1.90 -22.15 -13.06
CA GLN A 52 -2.27 -23.26 -13.95
C GLN A 52 -2.15 -22.87 -15.43
N ARG A 53 -2.52 -21.62 -15.77
CA ARG A 53 -2.45 -21.10 -17.14
C ARG A 53 -1.01 -20.78 -17.58
N ASP A 54 -0.25 -20.13 -16.70
CA ASP A 54 1.02 -19.50 -17.05
C ASP A 54 2.20 -20.20 -16.33
N ARG A 55 2.67 -21.34 -16.87
CA ARG A 55 3.74 -22.17 -16.26
C ARG A 55 5.07 -21.44 -15.97
N ALA A 56 5.29 -20.27 -16.55
CA ALA A 56 6.50 -19.48 -16.36
C ALA A 56 6.52 -18.60 -15.10
N SER A 57 5.38 -18.43 -14.39
CA SER A 57 5.23 -17.44 -13.30
C SER A 57 5.71 -17.89 -11.91
N TYR A 58 6.60 -18.89 -11.85
CA TYR A 58 7.00 -19.57 -10.59
C TYR A 58 7.56 -18.65 -9.50
N LEU A 59 8.37 -17.65 -9.85
CA LEU A 59 9.11 -16.84 -8.87
C LEU A 59 8.21 -15.96 -7.99
N GLY A 60 7.03 -15.56 -8.47
CA GLY A 60 6.10 -14.68 -7.75
C GLY A 60 4.96 -15.39 -7.01
N TYR A 61 4.65 -16.63 -7.36
CA TYR A 61 3.43 -17.30 -6.91
C TYR A 61 3.34 -17.46 -5.38
N ALA A 62 4.41 -17.92 -4.73
CA ALA A 62 4.39 -18.12 -3.28
C ALA A 62 4.18 -16.78 -2.55
N GLY A 63 4.79 -15.70 -3.05
CA GLY A 63 4.62 -14.36 -2.50
C GLY A 63 3.21 -13.81 -2.69
N ALA A 64 2.57 -14.11 -3.82
CA ALA A 64 1.19 -13.75 -4.11
C ALA A 64 0.22 -14.53 -3.20
N VAL A 65 0.34 -15.85 -3.09
CA VAL A 65 -0.49 -16.67 -2.20
C VAL A 65 -0.38 -16.23 -0.74
N VAL A 66 0.83 -15.91 -0.26
CA VAL A 66 1.03 -15.37 1.09
C VAL A 66 0.33 -14.02 1.28
N GLU A 67 0.27 -13.18 0.23
CA GLU A 67 -0.45 -11.91 0.26
C GLU A 67 -1.96 -12.13 0.39
N GLU A 68 -2.53 -12.94 -0.51
CA GLU A 68 -3.96 -13.20 -0.55
C GLU A 68 -4.46 -13.92 0.71
N LEU A 69 -3.70 -14.90 1.22
CA LEU A 69 -4.00 -15.53 2.50
C LEU A 69 -3.99 -14.54 3.67
N GLY A 70 -3.07 -13.56 3.62
CA GLY A 70 -2.99 -12.51 4.63
C GLY A 70 -4.21 -11.60 4.61
N ASP A 71 -4.77 -11.33 3.43
CA ASP A 71 -5.95 -10.48 3.26
C ASP A 71 -7.23 -11.21 3.63
N VAL A 72 -7.35 -12.49 3.27
CA VAL A 72 -8.41 -13.37 3.78
C VAL A 72 -8.39 -13.42 5.31
N LEU A 73 -7.19 -13.58 5.91
CA LEU A 73 -7.03 -13.61 7.36
C LEU A 73 -7.41 -12.27 8.03
N TRP A 74 -7.07 -11.14 7.39
CA TRP A 74 -7.42 -9.81 7.90
C TRP A 74 -8.94 -9.62 7.92
N TYR A 75 -9.64 -9.92 6.82
CA TYR A 75 -11.09 -9.83 6.80
C TYR A 75 -11.76 -10.84 7.73
N LEU A 76 -11.22 -12.04 7.88
CA LEU A 76 -11.69 -13.01 8.89
C LEU A 76 -11.59 -12.43 10.30
N SER A 77 -10.48 -11.78 10.63
CA SER A 77 -10.27 -11.07 11.90
C SER A 77 -11.26 -9.92 12.09
N THR A 78 -11.50 -9.12 11.05
CA THR A 78 -12.44 -8.00 11.08
C THR A 78 -13.89 -8.46 11.27
N VAL A 79 -14.30 -9.52 10.56
CA VAL A 79 -15.63 -10.14 10.74
C VAL A 79 -15.78 -10.67 12.16
N ALA A 80 -14.74 -11.31 12.72
CA ALA A 80 -14.75 -11.85 14.07
C ALA A 80 -14.94 -10.73 15.11
N ALA A 81 -14.10 -9.69 15.01
CA ALA A 81 -14.13 -8.54 15.92
C ALA A 81 -15.49 -7.85 15.92
N ARG A 82 -16.06 -7.57 14.73
CA ARG A 82 -17.38 -6.93 14.61
C ARG A 82 -18.54 -7.84 14.99
N GLY A 83 -18.36 -9.15 14.86
CA GLY A 83 -19.29 -10.18 15.32
C GLY A 83 -19.23 -10.46 16.82
N GLY A 84 -18.33 -9.81 17.56
CA GLY A 84 -18.15 -10.01 18.99
C GLY A 84 -17.50 -11.34 19.37
N ILE A 85 -16.73 -11.94 18.44
CA ILE A 85 -16.06 -13.24 18.63
C ILE A 85 -14.55 -13.01 18.60
N ALA A 86 -13.81 -13.59 19.55
CA ALA A 86 -12.36 -13.53 19.51
C ALA A 86 -11.82 -14.44 18.40
N LEU A 87 -10.87 -13.94 17.61
CA LEU A 87 -10.20 -14.75 16.58
C LEU A 87 -9.56 -16.01 17.18
N THR A 88 -9.05 -15.91 18.41
CA THR A 88 -8.51 -17.05 19.16
C THR A 88 -9.54 -18.16 19.38
N ASP A 89 -10.81 -17.83 19.66
CA ASP A 89 -11.87 -18.82 19.87
C ASP A 89 -12.19 -19.56 18.56
N ILE A 90 -12.21 -18.82 17.44
CA ILE A 90 -12.42 -19.39 16.10
C ILE A 90 -11.33 -20.42 15.79
N PHE A 91 -10.06 -20.06 15.99
CA PHE A 91 -8.93 -20.95 15.73
C PHE A 91 -8.81 -22.09 16.76
N ALA A 92 -9.19 -21.85 18.01
CA ALA A 92 -9.25 -22.89 19.05
C ALA A 92 -10.27 -23.98 18.70
N GLU A 93 -11.46 -23.61 18.21
CA GLU A 93 -12.46 -24.56 17.71
C GLU A 93 -12.04 -25.21 16.38
N ALA A 94 -11.32 -24.49 15.53
CA ALA A 94 -10.75 -25.04 14.30
C ALA A 94 -9.67 -26.10 14.58
N THR A 95 -8.90 -25.93 15.67
CA THR A 95 -7.71 -26.73 15.99
C THR A 95 -7.68 -27.20 17.46
N PRO A 96 -8.62 -28.07 17.89
CA PRO A 96 -8.75 -28.45 19.29
C PRO A 96 -7.50 -29.15 19.86
N GLY A 97 -6.76 -29.91 19.03
CA GLY A 97 -5.50 -30.55 19.42
C GLY A 97 -4.40 -29.53 19.76
N PRO A 98 -3.96 -28.71 18.78
CA PRO A 98 -3.00 -27.62 19.04
C PRO A 98 -3.39 -26.69 20.18
N HIS A 99 -4.67 -26.34 20.29
CA HIS A 99 -5.16 -25.51 21.38
C HIS A 99 -5.02 -26.18 22.75
N ALA A 100 -5.36 -27.47 22.88
CA ALA A 100 -5.18 -28.22 24.12
C ALA A 100 -3.70 -28.34 24.50
N GLU A 101 -2.81 -28.53 23.53
CA GLU A 101 -1.37 -28.58 23.74
C GLU A 101 -0.82 -27.24 24.26
N ALA A 102 -1.16 -26.12 23.61
CA ALA A 102 -0.76 -24.77 24.05
C ALA A 102 -1.23 -24.51 25.50
N ARG A 103 -2.50 -24.83 25.80
CA ARG A 103 -3.04 -24.68 27.16
C ARG A 103 -2.31 -25.52 28.20
N SER A 104 -1.90 -26.74 27.86
CA SER A 104 -1.15 -27.61 28.77
C SER A 104 0.24 -27.07 29.13
N LYS A 105 0.83 -26.28 28.22
CA LYS A 105 2.12 -25.60 28.41
C LYS A 105 1.98 -24.20 29.04
N GLY A 106 0.75 -23.72 29.24
CA GLY A 106 0.49 -22.36 29.69
C GLY A 106 0.81 -21.29 28.63
N GLU A 107 0.81 -21.68 27.35
CA GLU A 107 1.15 -20.83 26.21
C GLU A 107 -0.11 -20.31 25.50
N ALA A 108 0.02 -19.17 24.83
CA ALA A 108 -1.02 -18.65 23.94
C ALA A 108 -1.01 -19.39 22.60
N LEU A 109 -2.18 -19.55 21.97
CA LEU A 109 -2.28 -20.18 20.66
C LEU A 109 -1.63 -19.27 19.58
N SER A 110 -0.65 -19.82 18.87
CA SER A 110 0.09 -19.13 17.81
C SER A 110 -0.23 -19.67 16.42
N PHE A 111 0.06 -18.88 15.38
CA PHE A 111 -0.07 -19.35 13.99
C PHE A 111 0.85 -20.54 13.70
N ALA A 112 2.04 -20.56 14.30
CA ALA A 112 2.97 -21.69 14.17
C ALA A 112 2.38 -22.99 14.77
N ALA A 113 1.62 -22.90 15.86
CA ALA A 113 1.04 -24.09 16.52
C ALA A 113 -0.10 -24.74 15.72
N VAL A 114 -0.81 -23.98 14.88
CA VAL A 114 -1.96 -24.49 14.11
C VAL A 114 -1.58 -25.16 12.78
N GLN A 115 -0.28 -25.20 12.46
CA GLN A 115 0.25 -25.81 11.24
C GLN A 115 1.38 -26.81 11.55
N PRO A 116 1.71 -27.72 10.63
CA PRO A 116 2.86 -28.60 10.78
C PRO A 116 4.18 -27.82 10.91
N ALA A 117 5.09 -28.28 11.76
CA ALA A 117 6.40 -27.66 11.95
C ALA A 117 7.28 -27.67 10.69
N ILE A 118 7.08 -28.64 9.80
CA ILE A 118 7.78 -28.75 8.52
C ILE A 118 6.76 -28.72 7.40
N MET A 119 6.83 -27.66 6.59
CA MET A 119 5.98 -27.45 5.44
C MET A 119 6.68 -27.95 4.19
N THR A 120 6.05 -28.86 3.43
CA THR A 120 6.58 -29.26 2.13
C THR A 120 6.27 -28.16 1.12
N ARG A 121 7.31 -27.59 0.51
CA ARG A 121 7.14 -26.54 -0.49
C ARG A 121 6.57 -27.15 -1.77
N ALA A 122 5.34 -26.79 -2.11
CA ALA A 122 4.72 -27.18 -3.37
C ALA A 122 5.23 -26.28 -4.51
N THR A 123 5.79 -26.88 -5.57
CA THR A 123 6.22 -26.13 -6.74
C THR A 123 5.06 -25.84 -7.70
N GLU A 124 4.01 -26.65 -7.67
CA GLU A 124 2.81 -26.55 -8.52
C GLU A 124 1.52 -26.67 -7.66
N PRO A 125 0.42 -25.99 -8.03
CA PRO A 125 -0.87 -26.21 -7.37
C PRO A 125 -1.31 -27.66 -7.60
N THR A 126 -1.73 -28.33 -6.55
CA THR A 126 -2.29 -29.69 -6.66
C THR A 126 -3.81 -29.62 -6.85
N ASP A 127 -4.41 -30.64 -7.44
CA ASP A 127 -5.88 -30.73 -7.52
C ASP A 127 -6.54 -30.73 -6.13
N ALA A 128 -5.81 -31.21 -5.11
CA ALA A 128 -6.27 -31.13 -3.72
C ALA A 128 -6.37 -29.68 -3.26
N PHE A 129 -5.33 -28.89 -3.51
CA PHE A 129 -5.30 -27.46 -3.20
C PHE A 129 -6.43 -26.70 -3.91
N GLU A 130 -6.66 -26.97 -5.19
CA GLU A 130 -7.78 -26.37 -5.93
C GLU A 130 -9.13 -26.68 -5.29
N ARG A 131 -9.39 -27.97 -4.97
CA ARG A 131 -10.63 -28.36 -4.29
C ARG A 131 -10.80 -27.68 -2.93
N THR A 132 -9.71 -27.54 -2.17
CA THR A 132 -9.73 -26.83 -0.89
C THR A 132 -10.12 -25.37 -1.05
N LEU A 133 -9.58 -24.67 -2.06
CA LEU A 133 -9.95 -23.27 -2.32
C LEU A 133 -11.39 -23.11 -2.83
N LEU A 134 -11.88 -24.03 -3.67
CA LEU A 134 -13.29 -24.04 -4.08
C LEU A 134 -14.22 -24.23 -2.88
N LYS A 135 -13.83 -25.11 -1.94
CA LYS A 135 -14.56 -25.28 -0.68
C LYS A 135 -14.51 -24.03 0.18
N LEU A 136 -13.34 -23.37 0.28
CA LEU A 136 -13.19 -22.10 1.00
C LEU A 136 -14.16 -21.04 0.47
N ALA A 137 -14.19 -20.86 -0.84
CA ALA A 137 -15.12 -19.92 -1.49
C ALA A 137 -16.59 -20.29 -1.25
N GLY A 138 -16.93 -21.58 -1.29
CA GLY A 138 -18.26 -22.07 -0.95
C GLY A 138 -18.69 -21.72 0.48
N ASP A 139 -17.82 -21.99 1.46
CA ASP A 139 -18.12 -21.74 2.88
C ASP A 139 -18.19 -20.23 3.20
N VAL A 140 -17.33 -19.41 2.58
CA VAL A 140 -17.42 -17.95 2.67
C VAL A 140 -18.71 -17.44 2.02
N GLY A 141 -19.10 -18.00 0.86
CA GLY A 141 -20.37 -17.68 0.21
C GLY A 141 -21.58 -18.02 1.08
N LEU A 142 -21.57 -19.18 1.75
CA LEU A 142 -22.62 -19.55 2.69
C LEU A 142 -22.71 -18.58 3.89
N LEU A 143 -21.56 -18.12 4.41
CA LEU A 143 -21.52 -17.10 5.46
C LEU A 143 -22.18 -15.79 5.00
N VAL A 144 -21.92 -15.36 3.75
CA VAL A 144 -22.57 -14.17 3.16
C VAL A 144 -24.09 -14.35 3.05
N ILE A 145 -24.55 -15.52 2.57
CA ILE A 145 -26.00 -15.83 2.48
C ILE A 145 -26.65 -15.86 3.87
N ASP A 146 -25.96 -16.40 4.88
CA ASP A 146 -26.43 -16.40 6.27
C ASP A 146 -26.57 -14.97 6.82
N GLN A 147 -25.62 -14.08 6.51
CA GLN A 147 -25.71 -12.66 6.89
C GLN A 147 -26.88 -11.95 6.20
N GLU A 148 -27.03 -12.11 4.88
CA GLU A 148 -28.11 -11.47 4.11
C GLU A 148 -29.49 -11.88 4.64
N ALA A 149 -29.64 -13.16 4.98
CA ALA A 149 -30.89 -13.69 5.53
C ALA A 149 -31.09 -13.38 7.02
N GLY A 150 -30.21 -12.61 7.66
CA GLY A 150 -30.28 -12.26 9.08
C GLY A 150 -30.07 -13.43 10.05
N ARG A 151 -29.55 -14.56 9.58
CA ARG A 151 -29.34 -15.78 10.39
C ARG A 151 -28.17 -15.68 11.37
N LEU A 152 -27.32 -14.66 11.21
CA LEU A 152 -26.18 -14.40 12.09
C LEU A 152 -26.50 -13.38 13.20
N VAL A 153 -27.66 -12.73 13.12
CA VAL A 153 -28.13 -11.79 14.15
C VAL A 153 -28.41 -12.56 15.44
N ASP A 154 -27.84 -12.08 16.55
CA ASP A 154 -27.97 -12.66 17.90
C ASP A 154 -27.55 -14.15 18.04
N SER A 155 -26.81 -14.68 17.05
CA SER A 155 -26.44 -16.10 16.99
C SER A 155 -24.92 -16.30 16.96
N SER A 156 -24.23 -15.88 18.04
CA SER A 156 -22.77 -15.97 18.16
C SER A 156 -22.23 -17.38 17.96
N SER A 157 -22.98 -18.43 18.35
CA SER A 157 -22.58 -19.83 18.13
C SER A 157 -22.62 -20.24 16.66
N THR A 158 -23.62 -19.77 15.90
CA THR A 158 -23.70 -20.03 14.45
C THR A 158 -22.57 -19.33 13.72
N LEU A 159 -22.32 -18.06 14.05
CA LEU A 159 -21.20 -17.31 13.47
C LEU A 159 -19.86 -17.97 13.80
N LEU A 160 -19.63 -18.34 15.07
CA LEU A 160 -18.43 -19.06 15.50
C LEU A 160 -18.23 -20.35 14.67
N GLY A 161 -19.26 -21.21 14.60
CA GLY A 161 -19.17 -22.47 13.86
C GLY A 161 -18.86 -22.30 12.37
N ARG A 162 -19.45 -21.30 11.71
CA ARG A 162 -19.15 -20.95 10.31
C ARG A 162 -17.71 -20.46 10.16
N MET A 163 -17.28 -19.54 11.01
CA MET A 163 -15.93 -18.97 10.95
C MET A 163 -14.86 -20.02 11.27
N SER A 164 -15.11 -20.93 12.21
CA SER A 164 -14.20 -22.04 12.52
C SER A 164 -14.11 -23.06 11.39
N ALA A 165 -15.19 -23.29 10.64
CA ALA A 165 -15.14 -24.09 9.41
C ALA A 165 -14.25 -23.42 8.34
N ILE A 166 -14.42 -22.11 8.12
CA ILE A 166 -13.59 -21.32 7.21
C ILE A 166 -12.12 -21.35 7.65
N ALA A 167 -11.83 -21.14 8.94
CA ALA A 167 -10.47 -21.17 9.48
C ALA A 167 -9.80 -22.55 9.29
N ARG A 168 -10.53 -23.66 9.48
CA ARG A 168 -10.00 -25.01 9.17
C ARG A 168 -9.58 -25.15 7.72
N ILE A 169 -10.41 -24.68 6.79
CA ILE A 169 -10.11 -24.76 5.35
C ILE A 169 -8.96 -23.83 5.00
N LEU A 170 -8.88 -22.64 5.61
CA LEU A 170 -7.78 -21.70 5.42
C LEU A 170 -6.43 -22.28 5.86
N ILE A 171 -6.40 -22.96 7.02
CA ILE A 171 -5.21 -23.69 7.51
C ILE A 171 -4.83 -24.79 6.51
N GLN A 172 -5.81 -25.58 6.05
CA GLN A 172 -5.57 -26.64 5.07
C GLN A 172 -5.02 -26.07 3.74
N ALA A 173 -5.59 -24.97 3.26
CA ALA A 173 -5.15 -24.28 2.05
C ALA A 173 -3.70 -23.80 2.17
N ALA A 174 -3.34 -23.15 3.28
CA ALA A 174 -1.97 -22.71 3.53
C ALA A 174 -0.99 -23.90 3.57
N ASN A 175 -1.39 -25.00 4.23
CA ASN A 175 -0.63 -26.25 4.27
C ASN A 175 -0.35 -26.83 2.89
N GLU A 176 -1.39 -26.96 2.05
CA GLU A 176 -1.30 -27.50 0.70
C GLU A 176 -0.52 -26.59 -0.26
N ALA A 177 -0.55 -25.27 -0.03
CA ALA A 177 0.27 -24.30 -0.76
C ALA A 177 1.75 -24.28 -0.33
N GLY A 178 2.09 -24.93 0.78
CA GLY A 178 3.45 -24.93 1.33
C GLY A 178 3.87 -23.57 1.90
N VAL A 179 2.92 -22.79 2.42
CA VAL A 179 3.15 -21.48 3.03
C VAL A 179 2.56 -21.42 4.44
N THR A 180 3.14 -20.60 5.32
CA THR A 180 2.63 -20.47 6.69
C THR A 180 1.64 -19.31 6.80
N LEU A 181 0.58 -19.51 7.57
CA LEU A 181 -0.33 -18.45 8.00
C LEU A 181 0.41 -17.41 8.85
N GLU A 182 1.47 -17.79 9.57
CA GLU A 182 2.31 -16.83 10.27
C GLU A 182 2.99 -15.86 9.30
N ALA A 183 3.56 -16.34 8.19
CA ALA A 183 4.14 -15.47 7.18
C ALA A 183 3.09 -14.57 6.53
N ALA A 184 1.89 -15.10 6.26
CA ALA A 184 0.76 -14.33 5.74
C ALA A 184 0.32 -13.24 6.73
N ALA A 185 0.18 -13.58 8.01
CA ALA A 185 -0.17 -12.68 9.10
C ALA A 185 0.88 -11.58 9.29
N VAL A 186 2.16 -11.93 9.35
CA VAL A 186 3.27 -10.96 9.49
C VAL A 186 3.32 -10.02 8.28
N LYS A 187 3.23 -10.56 7.05
CA LYS A 187 3.19 -9.75 5.82
C LYS A 187 1.98 -8.81 5.81
N ASN A 188 0.80 -9.30 6.22
CA ASN A 188 -0.42 -8.49 6.29
C ASN A 188 -0.32 -7.39 7.36
N LEU A 189 0.24 -7.67 8.54
CA LEU A 189 0.48 -6.64 9.58
C LEU A 189 1.46 -5.57 9.10
N ALA A 190 2.55 -5.96 8.43
CA ALA A 190 3.50 -5.01 7.87
C ALA A 190 2.82 -4.13 6.80
N LYS A 191 2.07 -4.75 5.88
CA LYS A 191 1.33 -4.07 4.82
C LYS A 191 0.30 -3.07 5.35
N THR A 192 -0.52 -3.48 6.31
CA THR A 192 -1.59 -2.65 6.86
C THR A 192 -1.06 -1.54 7.75
N ALA A 193 0.00 -1.79 8.54
CA ALA A 193 0.68 -0.76 9.31
C ALA A 193 1.40 0.27 8.43
N ASP A 194 1.88 -0.13 7.26
CA ASP A 194 2.48 0.79 6.29
C ASP A 194 1.43 1.69 5.61
N ARG A 195 0.21 1.19 5.40
CA ARG A 195 -0.90 2.00 4.86
C ARG A 195 -1.57 2.88 5.93
N TRP A 196 -1.82 2.32 7.11
CA TRP A 196 -2.55 2.93 8.22
C TRP A 196 -1.78 2.77 9.54
N PRO A 197 -0.65 3.47 9.70
CA PRO A 197 0.12 3.40 10.93
C PRO A 197 -0.64 4.05 12.08
N ARG A 198 -0.50 3.48 13.28
CA ARG A 198 -0.99 4.07 14.53
C ARG A 198 -0.30 5.40 14.84
N GLU A 199 1.01 5.48 14.59
CA GLU A 199 1.81 6.68 14.73
C GLU A 199 2.60 6.92 13.44
N ARG A 200 2.48 8.12 12.88
CA ARG A 200 3.22 8.52 11.68
C ARG A 200 4.53 9.16 12.09
N THR A 201 5.62 8.40 11.92
CA THR A 201 6.97 8.92 12.10
C THR A 201 7.57 9.18 10.72
N TYR A 202 7.82 10.44 10.40
CA TYR A 202 8.50 10.78 9.15
C TYR A 202 9.94 10.25 9.18
N PRO A 203 10.40 9.57 8.11
CA PRO A 203 11.78 9.15 8.01
C PRO A 203 12.72 10.37 7.94
N ALA A 204 14.00 10.17 8.23
CA ALA A 204 15.02 11.19 7.99
C ALA A 204 15.08 11.55 6.50
N PRO A 205 15.50 12.78 6.12
CA PRO A 205 15.73 13.13 4.73
C PRO A 205 16.69 12.15 4.05
N LEU A 206 16.37 11.71 2.83
CA LEU A 206 17.15 10.69 2.12
C LEU A 206 18.59 11.13 1.82
N ASP A 207 18.84 12.45 1.81
CA ASP A 207 20.13 13.07 1.58
C ASP A 207 20.77 13.70 2.83
N ALA A 208 20.28 13.36 4.03
CA ALA A 208 20.80 13.93 5.27
C ALA A 208 22.32 13.71 5.45
N GLY A 209 22.87 12.65 4.85
CA GLY A 209 24.30 12.34 4.86
C GLY A 209 25.08 12.79 3.63
N ALA A 210 24.47 13.46 2.65
CA ALA A 210 25.15 13.98 1.47
C ALA A 210 25.92 15.28 1.78
N GLU A 211 26.88 15.63 0.93
CA GLU A 211 27.60 16.91 1.01
C GLU A 211 26.61 18.09 0.96
N PRO A 212 26.85 19.19 1.72
CA PRO A 212 25.91 20.30 1.82
C PRO A 212 25.46 20.89 0.48
N GLU A 213 26.37 20.97 -0.49
CA GLU A 213 26.11 21.48 -1.84
C GLU A 213 25.33 20.50 -2.74
N GLU A 214 25.11 19.27 -2.28
CA GLU A 214 24.37 18.21 -2.99
C GLU A 214 23.03 17.89 -2.29
N GLN A 215 22.73 18.56 -1.18
CA GLN A 215 21.43 18.43 -0.50
C GLN A 215 20.36 19.27 -1.20
N LEU A 216 19.14 18.73 -1.27
CA LEU A 216 17.98 19.50 -1.70
C LEU A 216 17.70 20.64 -0.70
N PRO A 217 17.35 21.85 -1.16
CA PRO A 217 17.08 22.98 -0.27
C PRO A 217 15.88 22.69 0.64
N ARG A 218 16.06 22.85 1.95
CA ARG A 218 15.01 22.51 2.94
C ARG A 218 13.79 23.44 2.88
N ASP A 219 13.97 24.64 2.34
CA ASP A 219 12.92 25.59 1.98
C ASP A 219 13.22 26.11 0.56
N LEU A 220 12.21 26.04 -0.32
CA LEU A 220 12.33 26.47 -1.71
C LEU A 220 11.01 27.08 -2.18
N THR A 221 11.08 28.18 -2.92
CA THR A 221 9.91 28.84 -3.51
C THR A 221 10.03 28.90 -5.02
N ILE A 222 9.02 28.38 -5.73
CA ILE A 222 8.91 28.36 -7.18
C ILE A 222 7.67 29.13 -7.61
N GLU A 223 7.84 30.07 -8.52
CA GLU A 223 6.73 30.75 -9.17
C GLU A 223 6.46 30.08 -10.51
N ILE A 224 5.20 29.69 -10.74
CA ILE A 224 4.74 29.00 -11.95
C ILE A 224 3.69 29.88 -12.62
N PHE A 225 3.81 30.13 -13.92
CA PHE A 225 2.87 30.98 -14.65
C PHE A 225 2.86 30.69 -16.15
N GLU A 226 1.70 30.83 -16.77
CA GLU A 226 1.57 30.76 -18.23
C GLU A 226 2.04 32.05 -18.91
N ARG A 227 2.60 31.90 -20.11
CA ARG A 227 2.89 33.02 -21.02
C ARG A 227 2.70 32.58 -22.47
N GLN A 228 2.10 33.47 -23.26
CA GLN A 228 2.00 33.32 -24.71
C GLN A 228 3.34 33.62 -25.38
N VAL A 229 3.82 32.69 -26.21
CA VAL A 229 5.01 32.87 -27.05
C VAL A 229 4.66 32.46 -28.48
N ARG A 230 4.64 33.44 -29.39
CA ARG A 230 4.32 33.22 -30.82
C ARG A 230 2.97 32.51 -31.05
N GLY A 231 1.97 32.81 -30.22
CA GLY A 231 0.62 32.25 -30.33
C GLY A 231 0.41 30.89 -29.66
N GLN A 232 1.43 30.36 -28.97
CA GLN A 232 1.33 29.15 -28.16
C GLN A 232 1.51 29.46 -26.67
N THR A 233 0.65 28.86 -25.84
CA THR A 233 0.75 28.93 -24.37
C THR A 233 1.88 28.03 -23.89
N TYR A 234 2.73 28.56 -23.02
CA TYR A 234 3.74 27.78 -22.30
C TYR A 234 3.66 28.07 -20.81
N VAL A 235 3.96 27.08 -19.99
CA VAL A 235 4.25 27.26 -18.57
C VAL A 235 5.73 27.58 -18.39
N PHE A 236 6.01 28.61 -17.59
CA PHE A 236 7.33 28.99 -17.14
C PHE A 236 7.42 28.82 -15.62
N GLN A 237 8.64 28.55 -15.17
CA GLN A 237 8.95 28.39 -13.75
C GLN A 237 10.11 29.29 -13.38
N ARG A 238 10.03 29.89 -12.20
CA ARG A 238 11.03 30.85 -11.72
C ARG A 238 11.36 30.60 -10.26
N CYS A 239 12.65 30.47 -9.97
CA CYS A 239 13.18 30.37 -8.61
C CYS A 239 14.05 31.60 -8.34
N ASN A 240 13.75 32.35 -7.28
CA ASN A 240 14.50 33.57 -6.91
C ASN A 240 14.69 34.57 -8.07
N GLY A 241 13.66 34.74 -8.91
CA GLY A 241 13.70 35.64 -10.06
C GLY A 241 14.39 35.08 -11.31
N ILE A 242 14.96 33.86 -11.25
CA ILE A 242 15.66 33.20 -12.35
C ILE A 242 14.76 32.12 -12.95
N ASN A 243 14.57 32.14 -14.27
CA ASN A 243 13.82 31.07 -14.93
C ASN A 243 14.59 29.76 -14.85
N ILE A 244 13.91 28.70 -14.45
CA ILE A 244 14.47 27.35 -14.33
C ILE A 244 13.72 26.39 -15.24
N GLY A 245 14.44 25.35 -15.70
CA GLY A 245 13.89 24.31 -16.56
C GLY A 245 13.55 24.78 -17.96
N ASP A 246 13.01 23.87 -18.74
CA ASP A 246 12.45 24.18 -20.04
C ASP A 246 11.02 24.71 -19.90
N ARG A 247 10.58 25.48 -20.89
CA ARG A 247 9.18 25.91 -21.00
C ARG A 247 8.31 24.70 -21.35
N LEU A 248 7.18 24.55 -20.66
CA LEU A 248 6.35 23.35 -20.77
C LEU A 248 5.08 23.59 -21.57
N THR A 249 4.67 22.56 -22.31
CA THR A 249 3.39 22.44 -23.01
C THR A 249 2.78 21.09 -22.66
N ASP A 250 1.51 20.88 -22.97
CA ASP A 250 0.82 19.62 -22.63
C ASP A 250 1.42 18.42 -23.36
N ASN A 251 2.09 18.66 -24.51
CA ASN A 251 2.68 17.61 -25.35
C ASN A 251 1.68 16.51 -25.74
N ALA A 252 0.39 16.86 -25.79
CA ALA A 252 -0.72 15.98 -26.12
C ALA A 252 -1.52 16.52 -27.32
N MET A 253 -2.27 15.64 -27.99
CA MET A 253 -3.17 16.03 -29.09
C MET A 253 -4.38 16.83 -28.60
N THR A 254 -4.77 16.65 -27.35
CA THR A 254 -5.85 17.38 -26.67
C THR A 254 -5.28 17.94 -25.39
N ASP A 255 -5.45 19.24 -25.18
CA ASP A 255 -4.99 19.92 -23.98
C ASP A 255 -5.62 19.30 -22.73
N ASP A 256 -4.77 18.88 -21.79
CA ASP A 256 -5.13 18.24 -20.52
C ASP A 256 -4.51 18.95 -19.31
N ASP A 257 -3.85 20.09 -19.54
CA ASP A 257 -3.15 20.89 -18.54
C ASP A 257 -1.94 20.19 -17.88
N TYR A 258 -1.45 19.08 -18.45
CA TYR A 258 -0.26 18.38 -17.96
C TYR A 258 1.02 19.25 -18.02
N ARG A 259 0.99 20.40 -18.71
CA ARG A 259 2.05 21.43 -18.62
C ARG A 259 2.35 21.94 -17.21
N PHE A 260 1.48 21.72 -16.23
CA PHE A 260 1.71 22.07 -14.82
C PHE A 260 2.29 20.92 -13.96
N HIS A 261 2.64 19.77 -14.54
CA HIS A 261 3.00 18.55 -13.80
C HIS A 261 4.21 18.67 -12.87
N ASP A 262 5.12 19.63 -13.07
CA ASP A 262 6.30 19.81 -12.20
C ASP A 262 5.96 19.99 -10.71
N VAL A 263 4.74 20.42 -10.37
CA VAL A 263 4.27 20.43 -8.97
C VAL A 263 4.24 19.05 -8.31
N PHE A 264 4.12 17.98 -9.08
CA PHE A 264 4.21 16.61 -8.56
C PHE A 264 5.65 16.30 -8.12
N HIS A 265 6.65 16.68 -8.91
CA HIS A 265 8.07 16.56 -8.53
C HIS A 265 8.40 17.43 -7.30
N TYR A 266 7.85 18.64 -7.23
CA TYR A 266 7.98 19.48 -6.02
C TYR A 266 7.32 18.86 -4.79
N ALA A 267 6.20 18.17 -4.96
CA ALA A 267 5.57 17.42 -3.87
C ALA A 267 6.46 16.26 -3.40
N HIS A 268 7.12 15.53 -4.32
CA HIS A 268 8.08 14.50 -3.96
C HIS A 268 9.26 15.08 -3.16
N VAL A 269 9.79 16.26 -3.55
CA VAL A 269 10.83 16.95 -2.78
C VAL A 269 10.34 17.31 -1.37
N ALA A 270 9.19 18.00 -1.27
CA ALA A 270 8.63 18.43 0.00
C ALA A 270 8.39 17.25 0.95
N VAL A 271 7.71 16.21 0.46
CA VAL A 271 7.14 15.15 1.31
C VAL A 271 8.06 13.94 1.39
N LEU A 272 8.60 13.46 0.28
CA LEU A 272 9.43 12.25 0.23
C LEU A 272 10.91 12.54 0.46
N THR A 273 11.35 13.81 0.42
CA THR A 273 12.77 14.19 0.34
C THR A 273 13.50 13.55 -0.84
N TRP A 274 12.76 13.26 -1.91
CA TRP A 274 13.23 12.54 -3.10
C TRP A 274 12.75 13.25 -4.35
N SER A 275 13.65 13.45 -5.33
CA SER A 275 13.29 13.75 -6.71
C SER A 275 14.57 13.81 -7.56
N PRO A 276 14.94 12.75 -8.29
CA PRO A 276 16.00 12.83 -9.29
C PRO A 276 15.74 13.90 -10.37
N VAL A 277 14.47 14.19 -10.69
CA VAL A 277 14.08 15.27 -11.62
C VAL A 277 14.51 16.63 -11.07
N ILE A 278 14.11 16.98 -9.84
CA ILE A 278 14.46 18.28 -9.25
C ILE A 278 15.95 18.37 -8.93
N ARG A 279 16.60 17.27 -8.51
CA ARG A 279 18.07 17.25 -8.36
C ARG A 279 18.78 17.60 -9.66
N ALA A 280 18.37 17.01 -10.78
CA ALA A 280 18.96 17.32 -12.08
C ALA A 280 18.69 18.78 -12.48
N LEU A 281 17.46 19.25 -12.29
CA LEU A 281 17.02 20.63 -12.58
C LEU A 281 17.86 21.67 -11.82
N LEU A 282 18.07 21.46 -10.52
CA LEU A 282 18.79 22.37 -9.63
C LEU A 282 20.31 22.14 -9.62
N ARG A 283 20.81 21.16 -10.39
CA ARG A 283 22.23 20.75 -10.41
C ARG A 283 22.74 20.24 -9.05
N LEU A 284 21.89 19.54 -8.30
CA LEU A 284 22.13 18.99 -6.96
C LEU A 284 22.19 17.45 -6.96
N LYS A 285 22.71 16.87 -8.04
CA LYS A 285 23.00 15.43 -8.07
C LYS A 285 24.16 15.14 -7.10
N ARG A 286 24.11 14.02 -6.38
CA ARG A 286 25.11 13.60 -5.38
C ARG A 286 26.36 13.03 -6.04
N LYS A 287 27.12 13.89 -6.71
CA LYS A 287 28.33 13.57 -7.49
C LYS A 287 29.49 13.07 -6.62
N SER A 288 29.50 13.41 -5.33
CA SER A 288 30.49 12.94 -4.36
C SER A 288 30.51 11.41 -4.21
N ASP A 289 29.37 10.74 -4.38
CA ASP A 289 29.25 9.28 -4.43
C ASP A 289 28.85 8.82 -5.84
N PRO A 290 29.79 8.34 -6.66
CA PRO A 290 29.51 7.92 -8.04
C PRO A 290 28.44 6.82 -8.17
N LYS A 291 28.23 5.98 -7.14
CA LYS A 291 27.21 4.94 -7.19
C LYS A 291 25.81 5.53 -7.00
N ILE A 292 25.67 6.47 -6.07
CA ILE A 292 24.41 7.20 -5.85
C ILE A 292 24.09 8.09 -7.05
N ASP A 293 25.09 8.80 -7.58
CA ASP A 293 24.94 9.64 -8.78
C ASP A 293 24.37 8.89 -10.00
N ASP A 294 24.83 7.64 -10.19
CA ASP A 294 24.42 6.78 -11.30
C ASP A 294 23.09 6.06 -11.03
N ALA A 295 22.91 5.49 -9.83
CA ALA A 295 21.75 4.66 -9.52
C ALA A 295 20.52 5.47 -9.11
N GLU A 296 20.68 6.44 -8.20
CA GLU A 296 19.57 7.15 -7.54
C GLU A 296 19.29 8.51 -8.17
N ASP A 297 20.32 9.18 -8.69
CA ASP A 297 20.19 10.50 -9.34
C ASP A 297 20.33 10.41 -10.87
N GLY A 298 20.56 9.21 -11.40
CA GLY A 298 20.83 8.94 -12.81
C GLY A 298 19.59 8.95 -13.70
N ALA A 299 19.82 8.79 -15.01
CA ALA A 299 18.76 8.88 -16.02
C ALA A 299 17.60 7.88 -15.76
N ARG A 300 17.92 6.67 -15.27
CA ARG A 300 16.89 5.66 -14.99
C ARG A 300 15.99 6.10 -13.83
N ALA A 301 16.55 6.68 -12.77
CA ALA A 301 15.77 7.19 -11.65
C ALA A 301 14.86 8.36 -12.08
N THR A 302 15.37 9.28 -12.90
CA THR A 302 14.56 10.35 -13.52
C THR A 302 13.39 9.78 -14.33
N LEU A 303 13.64 8.80 -15.20
CA LEU A 303 12.58 8.17 -16.00
C LEU A 303 11.53 7.45 -15.14
N ILE A 304 11.93 6.86 -14.02
CA ILE A 304 10.99 6.23 -13.07
C ILE A 304 10.11 7.29 -12.41
N GLU A 305 10.67 8.40 -11.94
CA GLU A 305 9.89 9.49 -11.34
C GLU A 305 8.88 10.12 -12.33
N GLU A 306 9.34 10.40 -13.56
CA GLU A 306 8.50 10.89 -14.66
C GLU A 306 7.39 9.89 -15.02
N GLY A 307 7.75 8.60 -15.07
CA GLY A 307 6.82 7.50 -15.33
C GLY A 307 5.75 7.37 -14.26
N ILE A 308 6.11 7.48 -12.98
CA ILE A 308 5.15 7.50 -11.86
C ILE A 308 4.19 8.67 -12.02
N THR A 309 4.71 9.86 -12.25
CA THR A 309 3.91 11.08 -12.37
C THR A 309 2.89 10.99 -13.50
N THR A 310 3.35 10.53 -14.68
CA THR A 310 2.51 10.34 -15.86
C THR A 310 1.45 9.25 -15.64
N TRP A 311 1.84 8.14 -15.02
CA TRP A 311 0.93 7.03 -14.75
C TRP A 311 -0.15 7.41 -13.73
N ILE A 312 0.22 8.10 -12.63
CA ILE A 312 -0.75 8.60 -11.65
C ILE A 312 -1.70 9.60 -12.31
N PHE A 313 -1.21 10.46 -13.20
CA PHE A 313 -2.06 11.41 -13.93
C PHE A 313 -3.16 10.72 -14.74
N GLY A 314 -2.82 9.64 -15.44
CA GLY A 314 -3.82 8.82 -16.13
C GLY A 314 -4.90 8.25 -15.19
N GLN A 315 -4.51 7.83 -13.97
CA GLN A 315 -5.48 7.38 -12.95
C GLN A 315 -6.28 8.54 -12.35
N ALA A 316 -5.64 9.70 -12.16
CA ALA A 316 -6.23 10.85 -11.51
C ALA A 316 -7.37 11.45 -12.32
N ILE A 317 -7.31 11.41 -13.66
CA ILE A 317 -8.39 11.88 -14.53
C ILE A 317 -9.72 11.19 -14.21
N GLU A 318 -9.71 9.86 -14.02
CA GLU A 318 -10.90 9.06 -13.68
C GLU A 318 -11.38 9.27 -12.24
N LEU A 319 -10.54 9.89 -11.40
CA LEU A 319 -10.77 10.12 -9.98
C LEU A 319 -10.93 11.63 -9.65
N ASP A 320 -11.38 12.42 -10.64
CA ASP A 320 -11.57 13.88 -10.54
C ASP A 320 -10.35 14.62 -9.98
N LEU A 321 -9.17 14.22 -10.45
CA LEU A 321 -7.87 14.71 -9.98
C LEU A 321 -7.71 14.63 -8.46
N PHE A 322 -8.29 13.60 -7.83
CA PHE A 322 -8.35 13.39 -6.38
C PHE A 322 -8.99 14.56 -5.62
N ALA A 323 -9.95 15.26 -6.23
CA ALA A 323 -10.69 16.31 -5.55
C ALA A 323 -11.39 15.76 -4.30
N ASN A 324 -11.29 16.50 -3.19
CA ASN A 324 -11.88 16.19 -1.88
C ASN A 324 -11.40 14.89 -1.20
N MET A 325 -10.46 14.15 -1.80
CA MET A 325 -9.85 12.98 -1.16
C MET A 325 -8.94 13.41 -0.02
N LYS A 326 -9.05 12.69 1.09
CA LYS A 326 -8.24 12.88 2.30
C LYS A 326 -7.26 11.73 2.44
N ARG A 327 -6.38 11.85 3.44
CA ARG A 327 -5.49 10.74 3.83
C ARG A 327 -6.32 9.50 4.13
N GLY A 328 -5.91 8.36 3.57
CA GLY A 328 -6.63 7.09 3.63
C GLY A 328 -7.58 6.83 2.46
N ASP A 329 -7.94 7.85 1.67
CA ASP A 329 -8.92 7.71 0.59
C ASP A 329 -8.29 7.27 -0.74
N LEU A 330 -6.99 7.46 -0.95
CA LEU A 330 -6.36 7.03 -2.21
C LEU A 330 -6.49 5.50 -2.38
N PRO A 331 -6.77 5.01 -3.60
CA PRO A 331 -6.83 3.59 -3.87
C PRO A 331 -5.55 2.89 -3.44
N PHE A 332 -5.68 1.80 -2.67
CA PHE A 332 -4.53 1.09 -2.14
C PHE A 332 -3.67 0.49 -3.28
N ASP A 333 -4.32 -0.04 -4.31
CA ASP A 333 -3.63 -0.55 -5.50
C ASP A 333 -2.81 0.53 -6.20
N LEU A 334 -3.28 1.78 -6.21
CA LEU A 334 -2.51 2.88 -6.79
C LEU A 334 -1.15 3.00 -6.09
N LEU A 335 -1.16 3.03 -4.76
CA LEU A 335 0.05 3.15 -3.95
C LEU A 335 0.96 1.91 -4.06
N LYS A 336 0.38 0.70 -4.11
CA LYS A 336 1.14 -0.54 -4.34
C LYS A 336 1.92 -0.47 -5.66
N HIS A 337 1.29 0.01 -6.74
CA HIS A 337 1.97 0.16 -8.02
C HIS A 337 3.08 1.22 -7.95
N VAL A 338 2.85 2.37 -7.31
CA VAL A 338 3.92 3.37 -7.09
C VAL A 338 5.14 2.74 -6.42
N HIS A 339 4.93 1.94 -5.37
CA HIS A 339 6.01 1.24 -4.68
C HIS A 339 6.71 0.20 -5.57
N GLN A 340 6.02 -0.44 -6.50
CA GLN A 340 6.63 -1.31 -7.50
C GLN A 340 7.52 -0.54 -8.48
N PHE A 341 7.13 0.68 -8.89
CA PHE A 341 7.95 1.52 -9.76
C PHE A 341 9.28 1.91 -9.09
N VAL A 342 9.24 2.24 -7.79
CA VAL A 342 10.43 2.64 -7.03
C VAL A 342 11.20 1.48 -6.39
N ALA A 343 10.82 0.23 -6.67
CA ALA A 343 11.52 -0.94 -6.14
C ALA A 343 12.99 -0.93 -6.58
N GLY A 344 13.90 -1.05 -5.61
CA GLY A 344 15.34 -0.96 -5.81
C GLY A 344 15.93 0.45 -5.82
N TYR A 345 15.12 1.48 -5.56
CA TYR A 345 15.55 2.87 -5.38
C TYR A 345 15.42 3.28 -3.91
N GLU A 346 16.12 4.34 -3.53
CA GLU A 346 16.09 4.84 -2.15
C GLU A 346 14.69 5.30 -1.70
N ALA A 347 13.84 5.68 -2.65
CA ALA A 347 12.45 6.08 -2.44
C ALA A 347 11.52 4.91 -2.05
N GLU A 348 11.95 3.66 -2.28
CA GLU A 348 11.28 2.46 -1.77
C GLU A 348 11.16 2.48 -0.23
N ARG A 349 12.09 3.16 0.45
CA ARG A 349 12.07 3.30 1.91
C ARG A 349 10.97 4.22 2.41
N CYS A 350 10.31 4.97 1.53
CA CYS A 350 9.20 5.84 1.90
C CYS A 350 7.93 5.00 2.07
N PRO A 351 7.27 5.06 3.24
CA PRO A 351 6.05 4.28 3.48
C PRO A 351 4.90 4.76 2.59
N LEU A 352 3.93 3.90 2.32
CA LEU A 352 2.82 4.20 1.40
C LEU A 352 1.97 5.38 1.85
N TRP A 353 1.80 5.57 3.17
CA TRP A 353 1.10 6.74 3.70
C TRP A 353 1.82 8.06 3.35
N LEU A 354 3.14 8.05 3.22
CA LEU A 354 3.94 9.23 2.87
C LEU A 354 3.86 9.52 1.37
N TRP A 355 3.84 8.48 0.53
CA TRP A 355 3.52 8.59 -0.89
C TRP A 355 2.13 9.16 -1.13
N GLU A 356 1.11 8.71 -0.39
CA GLU A 356 -0.22 9.30 -0.45
C GLU A 356 -0.20 10.80 -0.14
N GLU A 357 0.51 11.20 0.91
CA GLU A 357 0.62 12.62 1.26
C GLU A 357 1.29 13.44 0.15
N ALA A 358 2.34 12.91 -0.49
CA ALA A 358 3.00 13.57 -1.61
C ALA A 358 2.04 13.75 -2.80
N ILE A 359 1.32 12.69 -3.16
CA ILE A 359 0.35 12.72 -4.26
C ILE A 359 -0.76 13.73 -3.97
N LEU A 360 -1.43 13.65 -2.81
CA LEU A 360 -2.53 14.54 -2.48
C LEU A 360 -2.11 16.03 -2.44
N GLN A 361 -0.90 16.32 -1.92
CA GLN A 361 -0.37 17.67 -1.90
C GLN A 361 -0.03 18.18 -3.31
N GLY A 362 0.61 17.36 -4.14
CA GLY A 362 0.91 17.68 -5.54
C GLY A 362 -0.37 17.96 -6.35
N TYR A 363 -1.40 17.14 -6.19
CA TYR A 363 -2.68 17.35 -6.87
C TYR A 363 -3.47 18.54 -6.35
N THR A 364 -3.28 18.93 -5.09
CA THR A 364 -3.82 20.19 -4.57
C THR A 364 -3.18 21.39 -5.28
N ALA A 365 -1.86 21.38 -5.45
CA ALA A 365 -1.16 22.43 -6.20
C ALA A 365 -1.51 22.41 -7.70
N PHE A 366 -1.62 21.23 -8.31
CA PHE A 366 -1.99 21.06 -9.71
C PHE A 366 -3.38 21.63 -10.01
N ARG A 367 -4.39 21.27 -9.19
CA ARG A 367 -5.76 21.81 -9.35
C ARG A 367 -5.79 23.33 -9.21
N PHE A 368 -5.03 23.89 -8.27
CA PHE A 368 -4.90 25.34 -8.12
C PHE A 368 -4.33 26.00 -9.39
N LEU A 369 -3.24 25.44 -9.97
CA LEU A 369 -2.66 25.98 -11.19
C LEU A 369 -3.57 25.82 -12.41
N ARG A 370 -4.30 24.72 -12.49
CA ARG A 370 -5.31 24.50 -13.54
C ARG A 370 -6.42 25.55 -13.50
N GLU A 371 -6.82 26.00 -12.31
CA GLU A 371 -7.83 27.05 -12.15
C GLU A 371 -7.24 28.45 -12.40
N HIS A 372 -6.13 28.78 -11.73
CA HIS A 372 -5.60 30.15 -11.68
C HIS A 372 -4.56 30.46 -12.76
N ARG A 373 -4.05 29.45 -13.48
CA ARG A 373 -3.03 29.54 -14.56
C ARG A 373 -1.68 30.11 -14.12
N ARG A 374 -1.53 30.35 -12.81
CA ARG A 374 -0.31 30.82 -12.15
C ARG A 374 -0.41 30.61 -10.64
N GLY A 375 0.74 30.54 -9.98
CA GLY A 375 0.81 30.42 -8.53
C GLY A 375 2.25 30.48 -8.02
N ARG A 376 2.40 30.72 -6.71
CA ARG A 376 3.68 30.58 -6.01
C ARG A 376 3.61 29.32 -5.14
N VAL A 377 4.46 28.37 -5.45
CA VAL A 377 4.62 27.09 -4.75
C VAL A 377 5.72 27.22 -3.71
N ARG A 378 5.41 26.90 -2.45
CA ARG A 378 6.37 26.81 -1.35
C ARG A 378 6.57 25.35 -0.96
N ILE A 379 7.82 24.92 -1.01
CA ILE A 379 8.31 23.58 -0.70
C ILE A 379 9.02 23.66 0.65
N ASP A 380 8.43 23.07 1.68
CA ASP A 380 8.93 23.05 3.05
C ASP A 380 9.23 21.60 3.43
N MET A 381 10.49 21.19 3.25
CA MET A 381 10.91 19.81 3.51
C MET A 381 10.97 19.50 5.01
N ASN A 382 11.18 20.52 5.86
CA ASN A 382 11.23 20.33 7.31
C ASN A 382 9.86 19.91 7.85
N ASN A 383 8.79 20.52 7.32
CA ASN A 383 7.41 20.23 7.71
C ASN A 383 6.68 19.26 6.76
N ARG A 384 7.38 18.71 5.76
CA ARG A 384 6.83 17.77 4.76
C ARG A 384 5.61 18.35 4.04
N GLN A 385 5.72 19.61 3.64
CA GLN A 385 4.61 20.41 3.12
C GLN A 385 4.94 21.09 1.79
N LEU A 386 4.06 20.87 0.81
CA LEU A 386 3.90 21.67 -0.39
C LEU A 386 2.65 22.55 -0.20
N SER A 387 2.80 23.85 -0.36
CA SER A 387 1.69 24.81 -0.35
C SER A 387 1.73 25.70 -1.57
N ILE A 388 0.58 26.21 -1.98
CA ILE A 388 0.47 27.10 -3.13
C ILE A 388 -0.40 28.31 -2.78
N GLU A 389 0.01 29.48 -3.26
CA GLU A 389 -0.72 30.74 -3.09
C GLU A 389 -0.82 31.50 -4.43
N PRO A 390 -1.76 32.46 -4.56
CA PRO A 390 -1.83 33.31 -5.73
C PRO A 390 -0.52 34.06 -5.98
N LEU A 391 -0.07 34.06 -7.23
CA LEU A 391 1.04 34.90 -7.67
C LEU A 391 0.50 36.27 -8.11
N PRO A 392 0.95 37.39 -7.51
CA PRO A 392 0.45 38.74 -7.82
C PRO A 392 0.51 39.13 -9.30
#